data_AF-A0AAU7CDY8-F1
#
_entry.id   AF-A0AAU7CDY8-F1
#
_cell.length_a   1.000
_cell.length_b   1.000
_cell.length_c   1.000
_cell.angle_alpha   90.00
_cell.angle_beta   90.00
_cell.angle_gamma   90.00
#
_symmetry.space_group_name_H-M   'P 1'
#
loop_
_entity.id
_entity.type
_entity.pdbx_description
1 polymer ?
#
loop_
_entity_poly.entity_id
_entity_poly.type
_entity_poly.pdbx_seq_one_letter_code
_entity_poly.pdbx_strand_id
1 'polypeptide(L)' 'MSLDPARLSTVQLVPLTPFSEDGETVRTEVLADFARWLYDAGIRVFLPAAGTGEFQCASGGPRPPSQLAEGPRPLW' A
#
# COMPACT_ATOMS: atom_id res chain seq x y z
N MET A 1 -9.56 -18.78 8.16
CA MET A 1 -9.19 -18.64 6.74
C MET A 1 -7.80 -19.21 6.57
N SER A 2 -7.62 -20.28 5.79
CA SER A 2 -6.32 -20.89 5.53
C SER A 2 -5.85 -20.42 4.15
N LEU A 3 -4.60 -19.94 4.06
CA LEU A 3 -3.97 -19.57 2.80
C LEU A 3 -3.53 -20.85 2.08
N ASP A 4 -3.99 -21.04 0.85
CA ASP A 4 -3.50 -22.09 -0.05
C ASP A 4 -2.20 -21.60 -0.71
N PRO A 5 -1.03 -22.18 -0.36
CA PRO A 5 0.26 -21.74 -0.90
C PRO A 5 0.37 -21.96 -2.42
N ALA A 6 -0.38 -22.91 -3.00
CA ALA A 6 -0.36 -23.15 -4.44
C ALA A 6 -0.84 -21.91 -5.23
N ARG A 7 -1.67 -21.07 -4.61
CA ARG A 7 -2.17 -19.82 -5.19
C ARG A 7 -1.15 -18.67 -5.17
N LEU A 8 -0.03 -18.81 -4.46
CA LEU A 8 1.05 -17.81 -4.43
C LEU A 8 1.98 -17.90 -5.65
N SER A 9 1.84 -18.94 -6.48
CA SER A 9 2.59 -19.11 -7.75
C SER A 9 2.11 -18.18 -8.88
N THR A 10 1.20 -17.25 -8.59
CA THR A 10 0.62 -16.30 -9.54
C THR A 10 1.33 -14.95 -9.52
N VAL A 11 0.91 -14.05 -10.41
CA VAL A 11 1.34 -12.65 -10.38
C VAL A 11 0.80 -11.98 -9.11
N GLN A 12 1.72 -11.49 -8.28
CA GLN A 12 1.40 -10.73 -7.07
C GLN A 12 1.62 -9.26 -7.35
N LEU A 13 0.60 -8.44 -7.07
CA LEU A 13 0.69 -7.01 -7.27
C LEU A 13 0.90 -6.29 -5.94
N VAL A 14 1.92 -5.45 -5.89
CA VAL A 14 2.09 -4.44 -4.85
C VAL A 14 1.53 -3.11 -5.38
N PRO A 15 0.29 -2.73 -5.03
CA PRO A 15 -0.25 -1.46 -5.47
C PRO A 15 0.47 -0.29 -4.80
N LEU A 16 0.66 0.80 -5.53
CA LEU A 16 1.10 2.08 -4.94
C LEU A 16 0.02 2.60 -3.99
N THR A 17 0.43 3.20 -2.87
CA THR A 17 -0.49 3.84 -1.94
C THR A 17 -0.73 5.28 -2.40
N PRO A 18 -1.95 5.64 -2.86
CA PRO A 18 -2.22 7.00 -3.29
C PRO A 18 -2.41 7.89 -2.06
N PHE A 19 -1.52 8.85 -1.84
CA PHE A 19 -1.67 9.86 -0.81
C PHE A 19 -2.32 11.15 -1.38
N SER A 20 -2.87 11.98 -0.50
CA SER A 20 -3.22 13.37 -0.80
C SER A 20 -1.97 14.19 -1.13
N GLU A 21 -2.15 15.37 -1.71
CA GLU A 21 -1.03 16.24 -2.10
C GLU A 21 -0.14 16.64 -0.90
N ASP A 22 -0.73 16.74 0.29
CA ASP A 22 -0.02 17.00 1.54
C ASP A 22 0.64 15.75 2.15
N GLY A 23 0.42 14.57 1.57
CA GLY A 23 0.97 13.30 2.06
C GLY A 23 0.31 12.75 3.32
N GLU A 24 -0.66 13.44 3.90
CA GLU A 24 -1.21 13.11 5.22
C GLU A 24 -2.34 12.07 5.18
N THR A 25 -3.06 11.97 4.05
CA THR A 25 -4.24 11.11 3.94
C THR A 25 -4.09 10.12 2.80
N VAL A 26 -4.50 8.87 3.02
CA VAL A 26 -4.62 7.88 1.95
C VAL A 26 -5.93 8.08 1.20
N ARG A 27 -5.83 8.23 -0.13
CA ARG A 27 -6.96 8.35 -1.06
C ARG A 27 -7.55 6.98 -1.40
N THR A 28 -8.28 6.43 -0.43
CA THR A 28 -8.83 5.06 -0.51
C THR A 28 -9.73 4.82 -1.73
N GLU A 29 -10.41 5.84 -2.22
CA GLU A 29 -11.27 5.80 -3.41
C GLU A 29 -10.45 5.51 -4.68
N VAL A 30 -9.30 6.17 -4.83
CA VAL A 30 -8.39 5.96 -5.95
C VAL A 30 -7.80 4.55 -5.90
N LEU A 31 -7.41 4.10 -4.71
CA LEU A 31 -6.89 2.75 -4.52
C LEU A 31 -7.95 1.69 -4.83
N ALA A 32 -9.21 1.92 -4.45
CA ALA A 32 -10.31 1.01 -4.72
C ALA A 32 -10.63 0.88 -6.21
N ASP A 33 -10.66 2.00 -6.95
CA ASP A 33 -10.90 1.97 -8.39
C ASP A 33 -9.76 1.30 -9.15
N PHE A 34 -8.51 1.57 -8.74
CA PHE A 34 -7.33 0.90 -9.30
C PHE A 34 -7.36 -0.62 -9.04
N ALA A 35 -7.67 -1.03 -7.80
CA ALA A 35 -7.80 -2.43 -7.45
C ALA A 35 -8.91 -3.13 -8.24
N ARG A 36 -10.06 -2.45 -8.45
CA ARG A 36 -11.18 -2.98 -9.24
C ARG A 36 -10.78 -3.20 -10.70
N TRP A 37 -10.12 -2.23 -11.32
CA TRP A 37 -9.62 -2.35 -12.69
C TRP A 37 -8.66 -3.54 -12.85
N LEU A 38 -7.72 -3.71 -11.93
CA LEU A 38 -6.75 -4.82 -11.96
C LEU A 38 -7.40 -6.17 -11.66
N TYR A 39 -8.40 -6.18 -10.79
CA TYR A 39 -9.20 -7.37 -10.55
C TYR A 39 -9.94 -7.77 -11.84
N ASP A 40 -10.55 -6.85 -12.55
CA ASP A 40 -11.21 -7.14 -13.83
C ASP A 40 -10.20 -7.63 -14.89
N ALA A 41 -8.95 -7.16 -14.84
CA ALA A 41 -7.84 -7.63 -15.66
C ALA A 41 -7.24 -8.99 -15.25
N GLY A 42 -7.71 -9.61 -14.16
CA GLY A 42 -7.31 -10.96 -13.75
C GLY A 42 -6.34 -11.04 -12.57
N ILE A 43 -5.93 -9.92 -11.96
CA ILE A 43 -5.09 -9.93 -10.74
C ILE A 43 -5.91 -10.41 -9.55
N ARG A 44 -5.33 -11.30 -8.74
CA ARG A 44 -6.03 -11.92 -7.59
C ARG A 44 -5.29 -11.82 -6.27
N VAL A 45 -4.00 -11.49 -6.29
CA VAL A 45 -3.17 -11.36 -5.09
C VAL A 45 -2.63 -9.93 -5.04
N PHE A 46 -3.08 -9.19 -4.02
CA PHE A 46 -2.67 -7.82 -3.75
C PHE A 46 -1.92 -7.78 -2.42
N LEU A 47 -0.78 -7.10 -2.41
CA LEU A 47 0.08 -6.89 -1.24
C LEU A 47 0.13 -5.39 -0.92
N PRO A 48 -0.92 -4.82 -0.32
CA PRO A 48 -0.96 -3.40 0.00
C PRO A 48 0.10 -3.05 1.03
N ALA A 49 0.62 -1.82 0.96
CA ALA A 49 1.63 -1.32 1.90
C ALA A 49 2.82 -2.29 2.08
N ALA A 50 3.30 -2.89 0.99
CA ALA A 50 4.60 -3.56 0.95
C ALA A 50 5.69 -2.56 0.49
N GLY A 51 6.94 -3.00 0.28
CA GLY A 51 8.06 -2.09 -0.01
C GLY A 51 7.79 -1.06 -1.12
N THR A 52 7.31 -1.51 -2.29
CA THR A 52 6.92 -0.60 -3.39
C THR A 52 5.61 0.15 -3.13
N GLY A 53 4.77 -0.37 -2.23
CA GLY A 53 3.52 0.26 -1.80
C GLY A 53 3.70 1.30 -0.69
N GLU A 54 4.94 1.75 -0.47
CA GLU A 54 5.29 2.81 0.49
C GLU A 54 4.96 2.49 1.95
N PHE A 55 5.18 1.22 2.35
CA PHE A 55 5.05 0.80 3.75
C PHE A 55 5.73 1.74 4.74
N GLN A 56 6.94 2.21 4.39
CA GLN A 56 7.75 3.12 5.22
C GLN A 56 7.10 4.49 5.44
N CYS A 57 6.19 4.91 4.55
CA CYS A 57 5.44 6.16 4.66
C CYS A 57 4.16 5.97 5.49
N ALA A 58 3.64 4.73 5.58
CA ALA A 58 2.48 4.42 6.38
C ALA A 58 2.85 4.36 7.87
N SER A 59 2.52 5.41 8.64
CA SER A 59 2.65 5.36 10.09
C SER A 59 1.63 4.39 10.67
N GLY A 60 2.09 3.23 11.13
CA GLY A 60 1.27 2.26 11.87
C GLY A 60 0.80 2.83 13.20
N GLY A 61 -0.30 3.58 13.21
CA GLY A 61 -0.82 4.25 14.41
C GLY A 61 0.03 5.44 14.89
N PRO A 62 -0.37 6.09 15.99
CA PRO A 62 0.31 7.28 16.49
C PRO A 62 1.77 6.97 16.82
N ARG A 63 2.70 7.67 16.17
CA ARG A 63 4.13 7.55 16.43
C ARG A 63 4.45 8.02 17.85
N PRO A 64 5.30 7.30 18.61
CA PRO A 64 5.85 7.84 19.85
C PRO A 64 6.64 9.12 19.53
N PRO A 65 6.63 10.14 20.42
CA PRO A 65 7.25 11.45 20.17
C PRO A 65 8.73 11.38 19.76
N SER A 66 9.43 10.32 20.14
CA SER A 66 10.84 10.08 19.81
C SER A 66 11.13 9.81 18.33
N GLN A 67 10.10 9.56 17.51
CA GLN A 67 10.23 9.22 16.08
C GLN A 67 9.67 10.30 15.14
N LEU A 68 9.38 11.50 15.66
CA LEU A 68 8.89 12.62 14.86
C LEU A 68 10.02 13.46 14.22
N ALA A 69 11.27 13.30 14.67
CA ALA A 69 12.37 14.18 14.26
C ALA A 69 13.16 13.70 13.03
N GLU A 70 13.08 12.43 12.63
CA GLU A 70 13.90 11.89 11.54
C GLU A 70 13.08 10.89 10.70
N GLY A 71 12.41 11.40 9.67
CA GLY A 71 11.83 10.58 8.60
C GLY A 71 12.36 11.07 7.25
N PRO A 72 12.67 10.17 6.30
CA PRO A 72 13.04 10.61 4.96
C PRO A 72 11.87 11.38 4.37
N ARG A 73 12.18 12.51 3.73
CA ARG A 73 11.17 13.25 2.95
C ARG A 73 10.74 12.36 1.79
N PRO A 74 9.44 12.33 1.44
CA PRO A 74 9.00 11.69 0.20
C PRO A 74 9.82 12.25 -0.98
N LEU A 75 10.15 11.39 -1.95
CA LEU A 75 11.00 11.72 -3.10
C LEU A 75 10.25 12.50 -4.21
N TRP A 76 9.20 13.22 -3.83
CA TRP A 76 8.36 14.00 -4.75
C TRP A 76 8.21 15.41 -4.21
#